data_AF-A0A8R7QY09-F1
#
_entry.id   AF-A0A8R7QY09-F1
#
_cell.length_a   1.000
_cell.length_b   1.000
_cell.length_c   1.000
_cell.angle_alpha   90.00
_cell.angle_beta   90.00
_cell.angle_gamma   90.00
#
_symmetry.space_group_name_H-M   'P 1'
#
loop_
_entity.id
_entity.type
_entity.pdbx_description
1 polymer ?
#
loop_
_entity_poly.entity_id
_entity_poly.type
_entity_poly.pdbx_seq_one_letter_code
_entity_poly.pdbx_strand_id
1 'polypeptide(L)'
;MGTYSTREVLNATAVGVHHPALRLHELDLKDSLSGEDLPMTSGLENGHQEPFVITTNLLPSSGKSTICKMIIDQLCDQCIVVVTQESFYYGLPNKESLCVHDYNFDHLDAFDMDLLLSCMETLKHGKVVDIPSYDFKTHRSVSCARKVILY
;
A
#
# COMPACT_ATOMS: atom_id res chain seq x y z
N MET A 1 14.62 -16.73 39.06
CA MET A 1 14.43 -17.18 37.67
C MET A 1 12.93 -17.33 37.46
N GLY A 2 12.40 -16.66 36.44
CA GLY A 2 11.03 -16.12 36.41
C GLY A 2 9.89 -17.14 36.47
N THR A 3 8.91 -16.81 37.28
CA THR A 3 7.53 -17.32 37.26
C THR A 3 6.65 -16.21 36.70
N TYR A 4 5.86 -16.48 35.66
CA TYR A 4 4.75 -15.61 35.29
C TYR A 4 3.44 -16.38 35.39
N SER A 5 2.59 -15.83 36.25
CA SER A 5 1.28 -16.27 36.70
C SER A 5 0.19 -15.70 35.79
N THR A 6 -0.90 -16.44 35.67
CA THR A 6 -2.20 -16.08 35.10
C THR A 6 -2.84 -14.90 35.83
N ARG A 7 -3.58 -14.04 35.08
CA ARG A 7 -4.83 -13.29 35.43
C ARG A 7 -5.12 -12.24 34.33
N GLU A 8 -6.19 -12.37 33.55
CA GLU A 8 -7.58 -11.91 33.80
C GLU A 8 -7.82 -10.41 33.54
N VAL A 9 -8.68 -10.16 32.55
CA VAL A 9 -9.74 -9.13 32.45
C VAL A 9 -9.39 -7.67 32.79
N LEU A 10 -9.38 -6.82 31.76
CA LEU A 10 -9.87 -5.45 31.90
C LEU A 10 -10.95 -5.18 30.85
N ASN A 11 -12.20 -5.32 31.29
CA ASN A 11 -13.37 -4.83 30.60
C ASN A 11 -13.40 -3.30 30.85
N ALA A 12 -13.02 -2.50 29.86
CA ALA A 12 -13.17 -1.06 29.91
C ALA A 12 -14.18 -0.63 28.85
N THR A 13 -15.42 -0.48 29.29
CA THR A 13 -16.40 0.37 28.61
C THR A 13 -15.83 1.79 28.59
N ALA A 14 -15.28 2.21 27.47
CA ALA A 14 -15.02 3.62 27.18
C ALA A 14 -15.95 4.03 26.02
N VAL A 15 -17.16 4.45 26.41
CA VAL A 15 -17.96 5.37 25.60
C VAL A 15 -17.16 6.67 25.55
N GLY A 16 -16.77 7.13 24.35
CA GLY A 16 -16.45 8.53 24.15
C GLY A 16 -15.28 8.86 23.22
N VAL A 17 -15.68 9.30 22.02
CA VAL A 17 -15.15 10.47 21.30
C VAL A 17 -13.80 10.32 20.53
N HIS A 18 -13.97 10.20 19.21
CA HIS A 18 -13.25 10.87 18.10
C HIS A 18 -11.81 11.34 18.34
N HIS A 19 -10.89 10.92 17.45
CA HIS A 19 -9.99 11.83 16.71
C HIS A 19 -9.39 11.15 15.46
N PRO A 20 -9.85 11.47 14.23
CA PRO A 20 -9.03 11.30 13.02
C PRO A 20 -8.55 12.68 12.59
N ALA A 21 -7.28 13.02 12.86
CA ALA A 21 -6.70 14.26 12.35
C ALA A 21 -5.16 14.13 12.26
N LEU A 22 -4.69 13.33 11.31
CA LEU A 22 -3.35 13.58 10.74
C LEU A 22 -3.44 14.90 9.97
N ARG A 23 -3.16 16.02 10.64
CA ARG A 23 -2.97 17.32 10.00
C ARG A 23 -1.57 17.36 9.38
N LEU A 24 -1.46 17.00 8.11
CA LEU A 24 -0.32 17.42 7.30
C LEU A 24 -0.50 18.90 6.94
N HIS A 25 0.49 19.72 7.26
CA HIS A 25 0.53 21.12 6.87
C HIS A 25 0.80 21.18 5.36
N GLU A 26 -0.22 21.60 4.61
CA GLU A 26 -0.21 21.73 3.15
C GLU A 26 0.80 22.80 2.73
N LEU A 27 1.75 22.44 1.86
CA LEU A 27 2.62 23.39 1.17
C LEU A 27 1.80 23.97 0.01
N ASP A 28 1.47 25.26 0.13
CA ASP A 28 0.72 26.06 -0.83
C ASP A 28 1.37 26.00 -2.22
N LEU A 29 0.71 25.32 -3.14
CA LEU A 29 1.00 25.37 -4.58
C LEU A 29 -0.34 25.44 -5.32
N LYS A 30 -0.96 26.61 -5.24
CA LYS A 30 -2.01 27.04 -6.16
C LYS A 30 -1.40 27.14 -7.55
N ASP A 31 -1.89 26.35 -8.50
CA ASP A 31 -2.76 26.89 -9.56
C ASP A 31 -3.31 25.77 -10.47
N SER A 32 -4.61 25.86 -10.76
CA SER A 32 -5.27 25.42 -12.00
C SER A 32 -5.46 23.90 -12.30
N LEU A 33 -6.66 23.36 -12.02
CA LEU A 33 -7.74 23.13 -13.00
C LEU A 33 -8.88 22.24 -12.41
N SER A 34 -10.08 22.86 -12.38
CA SER A 34 -11.46 22.33 -12.32
C SER A 34 -11.76 20.88 -11.88
N GLY A 35 -12.34 20.78 -10.68
CA GLY A 35 -13.66 20.20 -10.39
C GLY A 35 -14.04 18.85 -10.99
N GLU A 36 -13.97 17.81 -10.16
CA GLU A 36 -14.88 16.65 -10.21
C GLU A 36 -15.20 16.26 -8.75
N ASP A 37 -16.48 16.03 -8.47
CA ASP A 37 -17.07 15.81 -7.16
C ASP A 37 -16.47 14.60 -6.41
N LEU A 38 -16.13 14.79 -5.13
CA LEU A 38 -15.75 13.71 -4.23
C LEU A 38 -17.03 12.97 -3.76
N PRO A 39 -17.21 11.66 -4.02
CA PRO A 39 -18.38 10.97 -3.48
C PRO A 39 -18.22 10.76 -1.97
N MET A 40 -19.17 11.34 -1.24
CA MET A 40 -19.43 11.12 0.17
C MET A 40 -19.65 9.63 0.47
N THR A 41 -18.90 9.14 1.45
CA THR A 41 -19.08 7.86 2.13
C THR A 41 -20.55 7.61 2.47
N SER A 42 -21.14 6.56 1.91
CA SER A 42 -22.38 5.99 2.42
C SER A 42 -22.42 4.48 2.14
N GLY A 43 -22.65 3.70 3.19
CA GLY A 43 -23.03 2.29 3.06
C GLY A 43 -22.16 1.31 3.85
N LEU A 44 -22.48 1.15 5.13
CA LEU A 44 -22.09 -0.01 5.93
C LEU A 44 -22.73 -1.28 5.35
N GLU A 45 -21.93 -2.10 4.66
CA GLU A 45 -22.22 -3.53 4.50
C GLU A 45 -20.91 -4.31 4.67
N ASN A 46 -20.91 -5.20 5.67
CA ASN A 46 -19.77 -5.89 6.29
C ASN A 46 -19.08 -5.05 7.38
N GLY A 47 -18.95 -5.61 8.59
CA GLY A 47 -18.36 -4.97 9.76
C GLY A 47 -16.84 -4.69 9.67
N HIS A 48 -16.33 -4.49 8.47
CA HIS A 48 -14.96 -4.06 8.20
C HIS A 48 -15.00 -2.56 7.88
N GLN A 49 -14.24 -1.76 8.64
CA GLN A 49 -14.00 -0.37 8.26
C GLN A 49 -13.19 -0.38 6.96
N GLU A 50 -13.59 0.43 5.97
CA GLU A 50 -12.85 0.51 4.71
C GLU A 50 -11.41 0.99 4.98
N PRO A 51 -10.39 0.29 4.46
CA PRO A 51 -9.01 0.66 4.74
C PRO A 51 -8.66 2.00 4.11
N PHE A 52 -7.92 2.82 4.85
CA PHE A 52 -7.40 4.09 4.35
C PHE A 52 -6.20 3.85 3.43
N VAL A 53 -6.27 4.35 2.19
CA VAL A 53 -5.20 4.17 1.19
C VAL A 53 -4.44 5.47 0.99
N ILE A 54 -3.11 5.41 1.15
CA ILE A 54 -2.20 6.53 0.87
C ILE A 54 -1.35 6.17 -0.35
N THR A 55 -1.51 6.91 -1.45
CA THR A 55 -0.68 6.76 -2.65
C THR A 55 0.42 7.82 -2.66
N THR A 56 1.67 7.42 -2.94
CA THR A 56 2.79 8.37 -3.06
C THR A 56 3.40 8.33 -4.47
N ASN A 57 3.15 9.38 -5.27
CA ASN A 57 3.71 9.54 -6.64
C ASN A 57 4.62 10.77 -6.70
N LEU A 58 5.86 10.61 -7.15
CA LEU A 58 6.99 11.57 -7.19
C LEU A 58 8.07 10.97 -8.13
N LEU A 59 9.06 11.76 -8.51
CA LEU A 59 10.17 11.31 -9.36
C LEU A 59 11.02 10.22 -8.66
N PRO A 60 11.63 9.30 -9.43
CA PRO A 60 12.67 8.42 -8.89
C PRO A 60 13.73 9.20 -8.11
N SER A 61 14.21 8.62 -7.01
CA SER A 61 15.22 9.23 -6.12
C SER A 61 14.79 10.51 -5.39
N SER A 62 13.52 10.92 -5.44
CA SER A 62 13.03 12.09 -4.70
C SER A 62 12.87 11.86 -3.18
N GLY A 63 13.15 10.66 -2.67
CA GLY A 63 12.98 10.31 -1.25
C GLY A 63 11.62 9.76 -0.86
N LYS A 64 10.81 9.25 -1.81
CA LYS A 64 9.50 8.63 -1.53
C LYS A 64 9.56 7.57 -0.44
N SER A 65 10.53 6.66 -0.54
CA SER A 65 10.71 5.56 0.39
C SER A 65 11.05 6.06 1.79
N THR A 66 11.78 7.18 1.89
CA THR A 66 12.06 7.85 3.17
C THR A 66 10.79 8.39 3.79
N ILE A 67 9.95 9.08 3.01
CA ILE A 67 8.67 9.60 3.49
C ILE A 67 7.73 8.46 3.91
N CYS A 68 7.61 7.41 3.08
CA CYS A 68 6.81 6.23 3.43
C CYS A 68 7.28 5.61 4.74
N LYS A 69 8.60 5.48 4.92
CA LYS A 69 9.17 4.96 6.18
C LYS A 69 8.82 5.85 7.36
N MET A 70 8.94 7.17 7.22
CA MET A 70 8.57 8.12 8.28
C MET A 70 7.09 8.04 8.65
N ILE A 71 6.20 7.85 7.66
CA ILE A 71 4.76 7.65 7.90
C ILE A 71 4.52 6.35 8.67
N ILE A 72 5.14 5.26 8.24
CA ILE A 72 5.04 3.95 8.92
C ILE A 72 5.52 4.05 10.37
N ASP A 73 6.67 4.70 10.59
CA ASP A 73 7.25 4.89 11.91
C ASP A 73 6.34 5.72 12.84
N GLN A 74 5.50 6.61 12.30
CA GLN A 74 4.55 7.41 13.08
C GLN A 74 3.22 6.70 13.37
N LEU A 75 2.86 5.71 12.55
CA LEU A 75 1.58 5.02 12.64
C LEU A 75 1.61 3.80 13.58
N CYS A 76 2.78 3.45 14.14
CA CYS A 76 3.04 2.50 15.23
C CYS A 76 2.12 1.28 15.31
N ASP A 77 0.93 1.45 15.90
CA ASP A 77 -0.02 0.39 16.27
C ASP A 77 -1.05 0.08 15.16
N GLN A 78 -0.98 0.75 14.01
CA GLN A 78 -1.87 0.46 12.88
C GLN A 78 -1.35 -0.71 12.03
N CYS A 79 -2.27 -1.55 11.55
CA CYS A 79 -1.96 -2.57 10.56
C CYS A 79 -1.69 -1.92 9.21
N ILE A 80 -0.42 -1.71 8.87
CA ILE A 80 0.00 -1.06 7.63
C ILE A 80 0.48 -2.11 6.64
N VAL A 81 -0.04 -2.02 5.42
CA VAL A 81 0.44 -2.80 4.28
C VAL A 81 1.07 -1.84 3.28
N VAL A 82 2.33 -2.09 2.96
CA VAL A 82 3.03 -1.40 1.87
C VAL A 82 2.97 -2.28 0.62
N VAL A 83 2.44 -1.71 -0.45
CA VAL A 83 2.44 -2.28 -1.80
C VAL A 83 3.20 -1.32 -2.71
N THR A 84 4.16 -1.83 -3.48
CA THR A 84 4.93 -1.04 -4.44
C THR A 84 4.57 -1.46 -5.86
N GLN A 85 4.44 -0.50 -6.77
CA GLN A 85 4.19 -0.77 -8.19
C GLN A 85 5.30 -1.62 -8.82
N GLU A 86 6.54 -1.41 -8.38
CA GLU A 86 7.72 -2.19 -8.77
C GLU A 86 7.57 -3.70 -8.55
N SER A 87 6.74 -4.13 -7.60
CA SER A 87 6.48 -5.55 -7.36
C SER A 87 5.75 -6.21 -8.54
N PHE A 88 5.07 -5.42 -9.38
CA PHE A 88 4.20 -5.86 -10.46
C PHE A 88 4.83 -5.69 -11.84
N TYR A 89 6.15 -5.50 -11.94
CA TYR A 89 6.83 -5.59 -13.24
C TYR A 89 6.63 -6.98 -13.86
N TYR A 90 6.43 -7.01 -15.17
CA TYR A 90 6.51 -8.25 -15.94
C TYR A 90 7.94 -8.79 -15.92
N GLY A 91 8.08 -10.11 -15.86
CA GLY A 91 9.37 -10.76 -16.10
C GLY A 91 9.80 -10.53 -17.54
N LEU A 92 11.07 -10.19 -17.75
CA LEU A 92 11.57 -9.96 -19.11
C LEU A 92 11.58 -11.28 -19.90
N PRO A 93 11.05 -11.30 -21.13
CA PRO A 93 11.24 -12.44 -22.02
C PRO A 93 12.71 -12.60 -22.38
N ASN A 94 13.12 -13.82 -22.73
CA ASN A 94 14.53 -14.15 -23.01
C ASN A 94 15.20 -13.19 -24.02
N LYS A 95 14.46 -12.72 -25.03
CA LYS A 95 14.99 -11.78 -26.03
C LYS A 95 15.35 -10.42 -25.42
N GLU A 96 14.50 -9.88 -24.57
CA GLU A 96 14.70 -8.57 -23.93
C GLU A 96 15.71 -8.64 -22.79
N SER A 97 15.83 -9.80 -22.13
CA SER A 97 16.87 -10.03 -21.12
C SER A 97 18.31 -9.95 -21.67
N LEU A 98 18.51 -10.07 -22.98
CA LEU A 98 19.82 -9.89 -23.63
C LEU A 98 20.19 -8.41 -23.82
N CYS A 99 19.19 -7.52 -23.87
CA CYS A 99 19.35 -6.09 -24.10
C CYS A 99 18.53 -5.29 -23.07
N VAL A 100 18.68 -5.61 -21.78
CA VAL A 100 17.93 -4.96 -20.68
C VAL A 100 18.01 -3.44 -20.73
N HIS A 101 19.16 -2.90 -21.12
CA HIS A 101 19.39 -1.46 -21.19
C HIS A 101 18.49 -0.74 -22.20
N ASP A 102 17.95 -1.45 -23.19
CA ASP A 102 17.04 -0.91 -24.19
C ASP A 102 15.56 -1.04 -23.77
N TYR A 103 15.29 -1.75 -22.66
CA TYR A 103 13.94 -1.93 -22.15
C TYR A 103 13.50 -0.70 -21.34
N ASN A 104 12.34 -0.14 -21.72
CA ASN A 104 11.78 1.03 -21.04
C ASN A 104 10.90 0.61 -19.86
N PHE A 105 11.48 0.57 -18.66
CA PHE A 105 10.76 0.26 -17.42
C PHE A 105 9.76 1.35 -16.98
N ASP A 106 9.82 2.55 -17.56
CA ASP A 106 8.87 3.63 -17.24
C ASP A 106 7.60 3.58 -18.10
N HIS A 107 7.50 2.62 -19.02
CA HIS A 107 6.31 2.44 -19.84
C HIS A 107 5.21 1.70 -19.08
N LEU A 108 3.94 2.05 -19.32
CA LEU A 108 2.78 1.40 -18.66
C LEU A 108 2.76 -0.12 -18.92
N ASP A 109 3.13 -0.54 -20.12
CA ASP A 109 3.21 -1.96 -20.52
C ASP A 109 4.29 -2.76 -19.77
N ALA A 110 5.18 -2.12 -19.01
CA ALA A 110 6.16 -2.83 -18.19
C ALA A 110 5.53 -3.49 -16.95
N PHE A 111 4.32 -3.08 -16.57
CA PHE A 111 3.67 -3.50 -15.34
C PHE A 111 2.35 -4.23 -15.58
N ASP A 112 2.06 -5.20 -14.72
CA ASP A 112 0.76 -5.85 -14.63
C ASP A 112 -0.21 -4.99 -13.81
N MET A 113 -0.80 -3.98 -14.47
CA MET A 113 -1.75 -3.05 -13.85
C MET A 113 -3.06 -3.74 -13.45
N ASP A 114 -3.51 -4.73 -14.22
CA ASP A 114 -4.73 -5.48 -13.90
C ASP A 114 -4.56 -6.30 -12.61
N LEU A 115 -3.40 -6.96 -12.46
CA LEU A 115 -3.06 -7.66 -11.22
C LEU A 115 -2.94 -6.69 -10.04
N LEU A 116 -2.28 -5.55 -10.20
CA LEU A 116 -2.18 -4.54 -9.14
C LEU A 116 -3.57 -4.08 -8.68
N LEU A 117 -4.45 -3.70 -9.61
CA LEU A 117 -5.81 -3.25 -9.29
C LEU A 117 -6.62 -4.36 -8.61
N SER A 118 -6.53 -5.59 -9.11
CA SER A 118 -7.18 -6.76 -8.50
C SER A 118 -6.70 -7.00 -7.07
N CYS A 119 -5.39 -6.89 -6.83
CA CYS A 119 -4.81 -7.03 -5.49
C CYS A 119 -5.32 -5.94 -4.55
N MET A 120 -5.33 -4.68 -4.99
CA MET A 120 -5.79 -3.55 -4.17
C MET A 120 -7.28 -3.69 -3.83
N GLU A 121 -8.11 -4.10 -4.79
CA GLU A 121 -9.54 -4.34 -4.56
C GLU A 121 -9.77 -5.49 -3.58
N THR A 122 -9.01 -6.57 -3.70
CA THR A 122 -9.07 -7.73 -2.78
C THR A 122 -8.70 -7.32 -1.36
N LEU A 123 -7.65 -6.49 -1.20
CA LEU A 123 -7.22 -5.95 0.08
C LEU A 123 -8.28 -5.02 0.71
N LYS A 124 -8.95 -4.17 -0.10
CA LYS A 124 -10.05 -3.33 0.37
C LYS A 124 -11.20 -4.11 0.99
N HIS A 125 -11.45 -5.32 0.47
CA HIS A 125 -12.48 -6.22 0.98
C HIS A 125 -12.03 -7.10 2.15
N GLY A 126 -10.85 -6.85 2.73
CA GLY A 126 -10.32 -7.63 3.85
C GLY A 126 -9.97 -9.08 3.49
N LYS A 127 -9.70 -9.36 2.21
CA LYS A 127 -9.34 -10.70 1.73
C LYS A 127 -7.83 -10.85 1.60
N VAL A 128 -7.35 -12.08 1.79
CA VAL A 128 -5.94 -12.44 1.56
C VAL A 128 -5.60 -12.28 0.08
N VAL A 129 -4.44 -11.70 -0.20
CA VAL A 129 -3.85 -11.62 -1.54
C VAL A 129 -2.39 -12.06 -1.54
N ASP A 130 -1.95 -12.63 -2.65
CA ASP A 130 -0.55 -12.86 -2.95
C ASP A 130 0.00 -11.65 -3.73
N ILE A 131 0.93 -10.93 -3.11
CA ILE A 131 1.65 -9.84 -3.76
C ILE A 131 2.89 -10.44 -4.46
N PRO A 132 3.08 -10.17 -5.77
CA PRO A 132 4.26 -10.63 -6.49
C PRO A 132 5.55 -9.96 -5.97
N SER A 133 6.68 -10.47 -6.41
CA SER A 133 7.99 -9.84 -6.19
C SER A 133 8.78 -9.87 -7.48
N TYR A 134 9.39 -8.73 -7.82
CA TYR A 134 10.28 -8.60 -8.95
C TYR A 134 11.74 -8.56 -8.49
N ASP A 135 12.57 -9.38 -9.12
CA ASP A 135 14.02 -9.38 -8.90
C ASP A 135 14.71 -8.53 -9.97
N PHE A 136 15.16 -7.34 -9.58
CA PHE A 136 15.89 -6.41 -10.45
C PHE A 136 17.24 -6.91 -10.95
N LYS A 137 17.83 -7.96 -10.35
CA LYS A 137 19.09 -8.54 -10.81
C LYS A 137 18.87 -9.55 -11.93
N THR A 138 17.80 -10.33 -11.82
CA THR A 138 17.48 -11.40 -12.79
C THR A 138 16.38 -11.01 -13.77
N HIS A 139 15.73 -9.87 -13.54
CA HIS A 139 14.58 -9.37 -14.29
C HIS A 139 13.41 -10.36 -14.36
N ARG A 140 13.19 -11.09 -13.26
CA ARG A 140 12.13 -12.10 -13.15
C ARG A 140 11.08 -11.68 -12.12
N SER A 141 9.83 -12.02 -12.42
CA SER A 141 8.70 -11.86 -11.50
C SER A 141 8.32 -13.21 -10.87
N VAL A 142 8.03 -13.19 -9.58
CA VAL A 142 7.53 -14.33 -8.79
C VAL A 142 6.14 -13.98 -8.29
N SER A 143 5.12 -14.70 -8.76
CA SER A 143 3.70 -14.35 -8.51
C SER A 143 3.22 -14.56 -7.07
N CYS A 144 3.75 -15.55 -6.35
CA CYS A 144 3.34 -15.89 -4.98
C CYS A 144 4.49 -15.64 -3.99
N ALA A 145 4.90 -14.37 -3.85
CA ALA A 145 6.06 -14.01 -3.04
C ALA A 145 5.68 -13.62 -1.60
N ARG A 146 4.60 -12.86 -1.42
CA ARG A 146 4.20 -12.34 -0.10
C ARG A 146 2.68 -12.36 0.07
N LYS A 147 2.19 -13.13 1.04
CA LYS A 147 0.77 -13.13 1.44
C LYS A 147 0.45 -11.97 2.36
N VAL A 148 -0.63 -11.26 2.06
CA VAL A 148 -1.05 -10.06 2.80
C VAL A 148 -2.56 -10.04 2.99
N ILE A 149 -3.02 -9.49 4.11
CA ILE A 149 -4.43 -9.24 4.44
C ILE A 149 -4.51 -7.97 5.30
N LEU A 150 -5.59 -7.21 5.13
CA LEU A 150 -5.99 -6.08 5.99
C LEU A 150 -7.22 -6.50 6.79
N TYR A 151 -7.28 -6.19 8.08
CA TYR A 151 -8.37 -6.54 9.00
C TYR A 151 -9.15 -5.31 9.45
#